data_AF-A0A438IRT4-F1
#
_entry.id   AF-A0A438IRT4-F1
#
_cell.length_a   1.000
_cell.length_b   1.000
_cell.length_c   1.000
_cell.angle_alpha   90.00
_cell.angle_beta   90.00
_cell.angle_gamma   90.00
#
_symmetry.space_group_name_H-M   'P 1'
#
loop_
_entity.id
_entity.type
_entity.pdbx_description
1 polymer ?
#
loop_
_entity_poly.entity_id
_entity_poly.type
_entity_poly.pdbx_seq_one_letter_code
_entity_poly.pdbx_strand_id
1 'polypeptide(L)'
;MAATDLKPVLSSFKTYLGRPWKEYSRTVYLGTYLDTLVDSAGWLEWDGNFALNTLYYGEYKNFGPGSSTSGRVKWRGYRVITSATEASKFSVASFIAGQSWLPATGVPFRSGL
;
A
#
# COMPACT_ATOMS: atom_id res chain seq x y z
N MET A 1 13.98 3.46 -3.45
CA MET A 1 15.26 2.74 -3.31
C MET A 1 15.94 3.13 -2.03
N ALA A 2 16.77 2.24 -1.48
CA ALA A 2 17.60 2.59 -0.34
C ALA A 2 18.62 3.68 -0.72
N ALA A 3 18.86 4.61 0.21
CA ALA A 3 19.94 5.59 0.08
C ALA A 3 21.30 4.88 0.00
N THR A 4 22.26 5.49 -0.70
CA THR A 4 23.53 4.84 -1.05
C THR A 4 24.31 4.34 0.17
N ASP A 5 24.31 5.11 1.24
CA ASP A 5 24.92 4.81 2.54
C ASP A 5 24.23 3.66 3.29
N LEU A 6 22.94 3.41 3.00
CA LEU A 6 22.16 2.35 3.63
C LEU A 6 22.14 1.03 2.84
N LYS A 7 22.58 1.03 1.58
CA LYS A 7 22.66 -0.19 0.76
C LYS A 7 23.46 -1.33 1.40
N PRO A 8 24.62 -1.10 2.06
CA PRO A 8 25.39 -2.18 2.67
C PRO A 8 24.68 -2.90 3.82
N VAL A 9 23.70 -2.25 4.46
CA VAL A 9 22.97 -2.77 5.63
C VAL A 9 21.50 -3.08 5.31
N LEU A 10 21.14 -3.16 4.04
CA LEU A 10 19.76 -3.34 3.59
C LEU A 10 19.11 -4.59 4.19
N SER A 11 19.86 -5.69 4.29
CA SER A 11 19.39 -6.96 4.84
C SER A 11 19.37 -6.99 6.38
N SER A 12 19.93 -5.97 7.04
CA SER A 12 20.01 -5.90 8.49
C SER A 12 18.72 -5.39 9.14
N PHE A 13 17.85 -4.71 8.38
CA PHE A 13 16.62 -4.09 8.90
C PHE A 13 15.44 -4.38 8.00
N LYS A 14 14.36 -4.90 8.60
CA LYS A 14 13.13 -5.19 7.86
C LYS A 14 12.28 -3.94 7.71
N THR A 15 11.77 -3.72 6.50
CA THR A 15 10.79 -2.66 6.22
C THR A 15 9.49 -3.28 5.74
N TYR A 16 8.37 -2.74 6.24
CA TYR A 16 7.01 -3.19 5.91
C TYR A 16 6.20 -2.02 5.35
N LEU A 17 5.16 -2.32 4.59
CA LEU A 17 4.20 -1.37 4.02
C LEU A 17 3.33 -0.69 5.09
N GLY A 18 3.13 -1.33 6.24
CA GLY A 18 2.38 -0.76 7.34
C GLY A 18 2.04 -1.75 8.45
N ARG A 19 1.41 -1.22 9.51
CA ARG A 19 0.90 -1.97 10.67
C ARG A 19 -0.39 -1.32 11.20
N PRO A 20 -1.40 -2.10 11.62
CA PRO A 20 -2.74 -1.57 11.89
C PRO A 20 -2.84 -0.93 13.28
N TRP A 21 -2.54 0.36 13.38
CA TRP A 21 -2.63 1.09 14.66
C TRP A 21 -4.05 1.09 15.27
N LYS A 22 -5.08 0.97 14.43
CA LYS A 22 -6.49 0.93 14.85
C LYS A 22 -7.21 -0.24 14.18
N GLU A 23 -8.30 -0.68 14.81
CA GLU A 23 -9.03 -1.90 14.46
C GLU A 23 -9.48 -1.95 12.99
N TYR A 24 -9.86 -0.80 12.41
CA TYR A 24 -10.30 -0.69 11.02
C TYR A 24 -9.28 0.04 10.14
N SER A 25 -7.98 -0.15 10.41
CA SER A 25 -6.91 0.46 9.62
C SER A 25 -7.10 0.19 8.13
N ARG A 26 -6.94 1.22 7.29
CA ARG A 26 -7.13 1.12 5.85
C ARG A 26 -6.00 1.81 5.09
N THR A 27 -5.27 1.02 4.31
CA THR A 27 -4.12 1.49 3.51
C THR A 27 -4.10 0.74 2.18
N VAL A 28 -3.85 1.47 1.09
CA VAL A 28 -3.71 0.86 -0.25
C VAL A 28 -2.48 1.39 -0.97
N TYR A 29 -1.81 0.50 -1.71
CA TYR A 29 -0.75 0.83 -2.66
C TYR A 29 -1.24 0.46 -4.07
N LEU A 30 -1.37 1.46 -4.95
CA LEU A 30 -1.92 1.31 -6.30
C LEU A 30 -0.90 1.78 -7.32
N GLY A 31 -0.53 0.94 -8.29
CA GLY A 31 0.39 1.31 -9.38
C GLY A 31 1.73 1.84 -8.88
N THR A 32 2.21 1.35 -7.73
CA THR A 32 3.38 1.90 -7.04
C THR A 32 4.63 1.03 -7.26
N TYR A 33 5.78 1.68 -7.45
CA TYR A 33 7.08 0.99 -7.44
C TYR A 33 7.46 0.59 -6.01
N LEU A 34 7.68 -0.71 -5.78
CA LEU A 34 8.16 -1.27 -4.53
C LEU A 34 9.55 -1.88 -4.75
N ASP A 35 10.54 -1.38 -4.03
CA ASP A 35 11.93 -1.85 -4.12
C ASP A 35 12.20 -3.04 -3.19
N THR A 36 13.38 -3.64 -3.29
CA THR A 36 13.83 -4.84 -2.56
C THR A 36 13.79 -4.73 -1.04
N LEU A 37 13.72 -3.51 -0.50
CA LEU A 37 13.65 -3.25 0.94
C LEU A 37 12.33 -3.70 1.59
N VAL A 38 11.26 -3.84 0.80
CA VAL A 38 9.97 -4.31 1.32
C VAL A 38 10.06 -5.81 1.62
N ASP A 39 9.88 -6.17 2.89
CA ASP A 39 9.86 -7.56 3.33
C ASP A 39 8.76 -8.34 2.58
N SER A 40 9.01 -9.62 2.29
CA SER A 40 8.08 -10.44 1.50
C SER A 40 6.71 -10.60 2.16
N ALA A 41 6.65 -10.59 3.51
CA ALA A 41 5.40 -10.57 4.27
C ALA A 41 4.55 -9.33 3.96
N GLY A 42 5.20 -8.22 3.60
CA GLY A 42 4.60 -6.95 3.20
C GLY A 42 4.06 -6.12 4.36
N TRP A 43 3.31 -6.72 5.27
CA TRP A 43 2.63 -6.04 6.38
C TRP A 43 3.06 -6.65 7.70
N LEU A 44 3.08 -5.84 8.77
CA LEU A 44 3.47 -6.28 10.11
C LEU A 44 2.30 -6.14 11.08
N GLU A 45 2.11 -7.12 11.96
CA GLU A 45 1.13 -7.05 13.03
C GLU A 45 1.35 -5.79 13.89
N TRP A 46 0.28 -5.25 14.47
CA TRP A 46 0.40 -4.24 15.52
C TRP A 46 0.69 -4.90 16.87
N ASP A 47 -0.20 -5.79 17.29
CA ASP A 47 -0.10 -6.59 18.52
C ASP A 47 -0.91 -7.89 18.37
N GLY A 48 -0.22 -9.02 18.24
CA GLY A 48 -0.83 -10.33 18.02
C GLY A 48 -1.86 -10.31 16.88
N ASN A 49 -3.08 -10.77 17.18
CA ASN A 49 -4.17 -10.86 16.21
C ASN A 49 -5.06 -9.61 16.12
N PHE A 50 -4.65 -8.49 16.75
CA PHE A 50 -5.42 -7.24 16.69
C PHE A 50 -5.62 -6.77 15.23
N ALA A 51 -6.85 -6.37 14.91
CA ALA A 51 -7.27 -5.80 13.63
C ALA A 51 -7.14 -6.70 12.37
N LEU A 52 -6.51 -7.87 12.44
CA LEU A 52 -6.17 -8.68 11.25
C LEU A 52 -7.40 -9.14 10.44
N ASN A 53 -8.56 -9.21 11.08
CA ASN A 53 -9.84 -9.58 10.46
C ASN A 53 -10.67 -8.39 9.97
N THR A 54 -10.38 -7.19 10.44
CA THR A 54 -11.20 -5.97 10.26
C THR A 54 -10.52 -4.89 9.43
N LEU A 55 -9.18 -4.91 9.35
CA LEU A 55 -8.40 -4.00 8.52
C LEU A 55 -8.70 -4.19 7.03
N TYR A 56 -8.36 -3.17 6.23
CA TYR A 56 -8.35 -3.24 4.77
C TYR A 56 -6.97 -2.83 4.24
N TYR A 57 -6.13 -3.81 3.93
CA TYR A 57 -4.84 -3.60 3.28
C TYR A 57 -4.86 -4.15 1.87
N GLY A 58 -4.61 -3.27 0.90
CA GLY A 58 -4.77 -3.57 -0.53
C GLY A 58 -3.53 -3.23 -1.35
N GLU A 59 -3.18 -4.12 -2.26
CA GLU A 59 -2.15 -3.89 -3.29
C GLU A 59 -2.77 -4.07 -4.68
N TYR A 60 -2.58 -3.11 -5.59
CA TYR A 60 -3.10 -3.16 -6.97
C TYR A 60 -2.00 -2.80 -7.97
N LYS A 61 -1.65 -3.73 -8.85
CA LYS A 61 -0.69 -3.50 -9.97
C LYS A 61 0.60 -2.75 -9.56
N ASN A 62 1.10 -3.03 -8.36
CA ASN A 62 2.42 -2.56 -7.96
C ASN A 62 3.50 -3.27 -8.81
N PHE A 63 4.65 -2.63 -8.94
CA PHE A 63 5.74 -3.13 -9.77
C PHE A 63 7.09 -2.93 -9.09
N GLY A 64 8.15 -3.53 -9.64
CA GLY A 64 9.47 -3.52 -9.01
C GLY A 64 9.74 -4.77 -8.17
N PRO A 65 10.98 -4.94 -7.69
CA PRO A 65 11.43 -6.20 -7.11
C PRO A 65 10.75 -6.56 -5.77
N GLY A 66 10.24 -5.58 -5.01
CA GLY A 66 9.48 -5.80 -3.77
C GLY A 66 7.97 -6.00 -3.97
N SER A 67 7.49 -5.99 -5.22
CA SER A 67 6.05 -6.01 -5.52
C SER A 67 5.40 -7.38 -5.53
N SER A 68 6.19 -8.47 -5.50
CA SER A 68 5.63 -9.83 -5.49
C SER A 68 4.75 -10.03 -4.26
N THR A 69 3.52 -10.48 -4.49
CA THR A 69 2.54 -10.74 -3.43
C THR A 69 2.52 -12.20 -2.96
N SER A 70 3.32 -13.09 -3.57
CA SER A 70 3.32 -14.53 -3.27
C SER A 70 3.74 -14.87 -1.84
N GLY A 71 4.54 -14.01 -1.20
CA GLY A 71 5.03 -14.17 0.18
C GLY A 71 4.22 -13.40 1.22
N ARG A 72 3.14 -12.71 0.84
CA ARG A 72 2.40 -11.81 1.72
C ARG A 72 1.68 -12.54 2.83
N VAL A 73 1.42 -11.83 3.92
CA VAL A 73 0.58 -12.28 5.03
C VAL A 73 -0.79 -12.79 4.54
N LYS A 74 -1.34 -13.78 5.26
CA LYS A 74 -2.64 -14.42 4.93
C LYS A 74 -3.81 -13.87 5.75
N TRP A 75 -3.69 -12.65 6.28
CA TRP A 75 -4.73 -12.05 7.11
C TRP A 75 -6.01 -11.85 6.30
N ARG A 76 -7.18 -12.05 6.93
CA ARG A 76 -8.49 -11.85 6.28
C ARG A 76 -8.67 -10.42 5.76
N GLY A 77 -8.09 -9.42 6.43
CA GLY A 77 -8.15 -8.03 6.02
C GLY A 77 -7.24 -7.66 4.83
N TYR A 78 -6.20 -8.45 4.56
CA TYR A 78 -5.29 -8.26 3.43
C TYR A 78 -5.88 -8.80 2.13
N ARG A 79 -5.64 -8.12 1.01
CA ARG A 79 -6.03 -8.60 -0.33
C ARG A 79 -5.13 -8.05 -1.44
N VAL A 80 -4.88 -8.90 -2.43
CA VAL A 80 -4.43 -8.47 -3.75
C VAL A 80 -5.66 -8.01 -4.52
N ILE A 81 -5.74 -6.73 -4.82
CA ILE A 81 -6.85 -6.17 -5.60
C ILE A 81 -6.60 -6.53 -7.07
N THR A 82 -7.54 -7.23 -7.69
CA THR A 82 -7.49 -7.59 -9.12
C THR A 82 -8.47 -6.77 -9.96
N SER A 83 -9.55 -6.29 -9.35
CA SER A 83 -10.58 -5.49 -10.01
C SER A 83 -10.17 -4.02 -10.11
N ALA A 84 -10.14 -3.48 -11.33
CA ALA A 84 -9.98 -2.05 -11.55
C ALA A 84 -11.11 -1.25 -10.91
N THR A 85 -12.34 -1.78 -10.89
CA THR A 85 -13.49 -1.13 -10.23
C THR A 85 -13.29 -1.01 -8.72
N GLU A 86 -12.71 -2.02 -8.08
CA GLU A 86 -12.38 -1.94 -6.65
C GLU A 86 -11.27 -0.91 -6.39
N ALA A 87 -10.18 -0.98 -7.16
CA ALA A 87 -9.07 -0.03 -7.02
C ALA A 87 -9.50 1.43 -7.31
N SER A 88 -10.43 1.66 -8.25
CA SER A 88 -10.93 3.00 -8.61
C SER A 88 -11.68 3.70 -7.49
N LYS A 89 -12.14 2.97 -6.46
CA LYS A 89 -12.73 3.57 -5.25
C LYS A 89 -11.74 4.42 -4.46
N PHE A 90 -10.44 4.14 -4.63
CA PHE A 90 -9.34 4.83 -3.97
C PHE A 90 -8.65 5.87 -4.88
N SER A 91 -9.19 6.13 -6.07
CA SER A 91 -8.72 7.20 -6.94
C SER A 91 -9.06 8.59 -6.39
N VAL A 92 -8.41 9.62 -6.93
CA VAL A 92 -8.64 11.02 -6.56
C VAL A 92 -10.10 11.44 -6.74
N ALA A 93 -10.73 11.05 -7.86
CA ALA A 93 -12.12 11.35 -8.13
C ALA A 93 -13.05 10.75 -7.07
N SER A 94 -12.90 9.45 -6.80
CA SER A 94 -13.84 8.70 -5.96
C SER A 94 -13.61 8.91 -4.47
N PHE A 95 -12.35 9.00 -4.03
CA PHE A 95 -12.01 8.94 -2.60
C PHE A 95 -12.11 10.29 -1.91
N ILE A 96 -11.72 11.37 -2.61
CA ILE A 96 -11.65 12.72 -2.04
C ILE A 96 -12.45 13.75 -2.84
N ALA A 97 -13.32 13.30 -3.75
CA ALA A 97 -14.08 14.14 -4.66
C ALA A 97 -13.19 15.16 -5.40
N GLY A 98 -11.96 14.77 -5.77
CA GLY A 98 -10.90 15.71 -6.14
C GLY A 98 -11.25 16.65 -7.30
N GLN A 99 -12.12 16.23 -8.21
CA GLN A 99 -12.59 17.07 -9.32
C GLN A 99 -13.35 18.33 -8.88
N SER A 100 -13.93 18.35 -7.68
CA SER A 100 -14.69 19.51 -7.20
C SER A 100 -13.80 20.66 -6.71
N TRP A 101 -12.54 20.40 -6.37
CA TRP A 101 -11.69 21.39 -5.70
C TRP A 101 -10.25 21.46 -6.23
N LEU A 102 -9.65 20.36 -6.68
CA LEU A 102 -8.26 20.36 -7.18
C LEU A 102 -8.03 21.28 -8.38
N PRO A 103 -8.94 21.39 -9.38
CA PRO A 103 -8.73 22.31 -10.50
C PRO A 103 -8.48 23.76 -10.08
N ALA A 104 -9.14 24.22 -9.00
CA ALA A 104 -8.97 25.58 -8.49
C ALA A 104 -7.60 25.83 -7.84
N THR A 105 -6.88 24.78 -7.45
CA THR A 105 -5.55 24.88 -6.82
C THR A 105 -4.43 25.11 -7.83
N GLY A 106 -4.65 24.82 -9.12
CA GLY A 106 -3.62 24.84 -10.16
C GLY A 106 -2.62 23.67 -10.10
N VAL A 107 -2.73 22.77 -9.12
CA VAL A 107 -1.85 21.61 -9.00
C VAL A 107 -2.21 20.55 -10.05
N PRO A 108 -1.23 20.03 -10.83
CA PRO A 108 -1.48 18.91 -11.73
C PRO A 108 -1.93 17.66 -10.95
N PHE A 109 -3.01 17.01 -11.39
CA PHE A 109 -3.49 15.79 -10.76
C PHE A 109 -4.04 14.80 -11.77
N ARG A 110 -4.04 13.53 -11.39
CA ARG A 110 -4.69 12.45 -12.14
C ARG A 110 -5.95 12.04 -11.42
N SER A 111 -7.10 12.15 -12.09
CA SER A 111 -8.41 11.94 -11.48
C SER A 111 -8.69 10.46 -11.17
N GLY A 112 -8.30 9.55 -12.06
CA GLY A 112 -8.58 8.11 -11.99
C GLY A 112 -7.32 7.22 -11.98
N LEU A 113 -7.55 5.91 -12.05
CA LEU A 113 -6.50 4.89 -12.24
C LEU A 113 -5.88 4.89 -13.63
#